data_AF-A0A3Q8X3M6-F1
#
_entry.id   AF-A0A3Q8X3M6-F1
#
_cell.length_a   1.000
_cell.length_b   1.000
_cell.length_c   1.000
_cell.angle_alpha   90.00
_cell.angle_beta   90.00
_cell.angle_gamma   90.00
#
_symmetry.space_group_name_H-M   'P 1'
#
loop_
_entity.id
_entity.type
_entity.pdbx_description
1 polymer ?
#
loop_
_entity_poly.entity_id
_entity_poly.type
_entity_poly.pdbx_seq_one_letter_code
_entity_poly.pdbx_strand_id
1 'polypeptide(L)'
;MAQTVAQAFDPSIWHISNMELTLRLVLALVLGGLIGLERELGGHSAGFRTHILVCVGSAAIVLLSMYGFSEFAADPNVRLDPSRLAAQVVSGIGFLGAGTILRTGITVSGLTTAASLWVVAAIGLTVGAGFYYGSAVLTFLVVVSLFVLNKFEKKFSRAKSKRDIVLKMTKDSACLSNVVTELHHFGIQISKIIVENEEAAAGDIAEMLIVRLQVKLNYKKRFEEVIVSLATITGVIGIESGGESL
;
A
#
# COMPACT_ATOMS: atom_id res chain seq x y z
N MET A 1 -25.35 57.88 -4.12
CA MET A 1 -24.73 57.20 -5.28
C MET A 1 -24.63 55.72 -4.96
N ALA A 2 -25.63 54.93 -5.33
CA ALA A 2 -25.59 53.47 -5.25
C ALA A 2 -25.11 52.95 -6.60
N GLN A 3 -23.85 52.52 -6.69
CA GLN A 3 -23.36 51.82 -7.87
C GLN A 3 -23.73 50.34 -7.73
N THR A 4 -24.77 49.96 -8.46
CA THR A 4 -25.17 48.59 -8.74
C THR A 4 -24.04 47.88 -9.49
N VAL A 5 -23.27 47.04 -8.79
CA VAL A 5 -22.36 46.09 -9.45
C VAL A 5 -23.21 44.95 -9.99
N ALA A 6 -23.85 45.17 -11.15
CA ALA A 6 -24.36 44.06 -11.93
C ALA A 6 -23.13 43.25 -12.37
N GLN A 7 -22.87 42.12 -11.71
CA GLN A 7 -21.93 41.13 -12.22
C GLN A 7 -22.42 40.75 -13.62
N ALA A 8 -21.71 41.19 -14.65
CA ALA A 8 -22.01 40.82 -16.02
C ALA A 8 -21.90 39.29 -16.12
N PHE A 9 -23.03 38.62 -16.35
CA PHE A 9 -23.06 37.22 -16.68
C PHE A 9 -22.31 37.02 -18.00
N ASP A 10 -21.11 36.45 -17.93
CA ASP A 10 -20.34 36.06 -19.11
C ASP A 10 -20.61 34.58 -19.41
N PRO A 11 -21.44 34.27 -20.44
CA PRO A 11 -21.79 32.88 -20.78
C PRO A 11 -20.57 32.05 -21.22
N SER A 12 -19.47 32.68 -21.65
CA SER A 12 -18.27 31.95 -22.10
C SER A 12 -17.60 31.12 -21.00
N ILE A 13 -17.76 31.50 -19.72
CA ILE A 13 -17.18 30.83 -18.56
C ILE A 13 -17.78 29.41 -18.36
N TRP A 14 -19.01 29.21 -18.84
CA TRP A 14 -19.76 27.97 -18.68
C TRP A 14 -19.60 27.00 -19.85
N HIS A 15 -18.77 27.33 -20.85
CA HIS A 15 -18.51 26.48 -22.00
C HIS A 15 -17.07 25.97 -22.02
N ILE A 16 -16.89 24.70 -22.37
CA ILE A 16 -15.60 24.05 -22.55
C ILE A 16 -15.58 23.32 -23.89
N SER A 17 -14.44 23.36 -24.59
CA SER A 17 -14.29 22.60 -25.84
C SER A 17 -14.16 21.10 -25.56
N ASN A 18 -14.65 20.27 -26.49
CA ASN A 18 -14.49 18.81 -26.40
C ASN A 18 -13.01 18.39 -26.29
N MET A 19 -12.11 19.14 -26.93
CA MET A 19 -10.68 18.90 -26.86
C MET A 19 -10.14 19.16 -25.46
N GLU A 20 -10.49 20.29 -24.84
CA GLU A 20 -10.03 20.60 -23.49
C GLU A 20 -10.63 19.65 -22.44
N LEU A 21 -11.91 19.30 -22.58
CA LEU A 21 -12.55 18.26 -21.77
C LEU A 21 -11.77 16.94 -21.84
N THR A 22 -11.45 16.49 -23.05
CA THR A 22 -10.69 15.26 -23.29
C THR A 22 -9.28 15.35 -22.68
N LEU A 23 -8.59 16.48 -22.88
CA LEU A 23 -7.25 16.69 -22.33
C LEU A 23 -7.24 16.67 -20.79
N ARG A 24 -8.23 17.24 -20.13
CA ARG A 24 -8.36 17.20 -18.66
C ARG A 24 -8.57 15.76 -18.17
N LEU A 25 -9.40 14.97 -18.83
CA LEU A 25 -9.60 13.56 -18.47
C LEU A 25 -8.34 12.71 -18.71
N VAL A 26 -7.63 12.93 -19.82
CA VAL A 26 -6.35 12.26 -20.10
C VAL A 26 -5.29 12.66 -19.08
N LEU A 27 -5.22 13.94 -18.70
CA LEU A 27 -4.30 14.40 -17.67
C LEU A 27 -4.62 13.75 -16.31
N ALA A 28 -5.90 13.66 -15.93
CA ALA A 28 -6.32 12.97 -14.72
C ALA A 28 -5.93 11.48 -14.74
N LEU A 29 -6.09 10.82 -15.90
CA LEU A 29 -5.64 9.44 -16.11
C LEU A 29 -4.13 9.30 -15.88
N VAL A 30 -3.32 10.19 -16.46
CA VAL A 30 -1.85 10.15 -16.31
C VAL A 30 -1.44 10.39 -14.86
N LEU A 31 -1.93 11.46 -14.22
CA LEU A 31 -1.53 11.80 -12.85
C LEU A 31 -2.00 10.75 -11.82
N GLY A 32 -3.23 10.24 -11.97
CA GLY A 32 -3.73 9.13 -11.15
C GLY A 32 -2.95 7.83 -11.38
N GLY A 33 -2.56 7.58 -12.64
CA GLY A 33 -1.73 6.46 -13.03
C GLY A 33 -0.32 6.49 -12.44
N LEU A 34 0.32 7.67 -12.36
CA LEU A 34 1.65 7.81 -11.76
C LEU A 34 1.67 7.33 -10.30
N ILE A 35 0.67 7.73 -9.52
CA ILE A 35 0.53 7.29 -8.14
C ILE A 35 0.18 5.79 -8.12
N GLY A 36 -0.82 5.37 -8.91
CA GLY A 36 -1.26 3.98 -8.98
C GLY A 36 -0.15 3.01 -9.37
N LEU A 37 0.80 3.42 -10.20
CA LEU A 37 1.93 2.60 -10.64
C LEU A 37 2.89 2.30 -9.49
N GLU A 38 3.21 3.31 -8.66
CA GLU A 38 3.97 3.08 -7.42
C GLU A 38 3.25 2.12 -6.49
N ARG A 39 1.92 2.30 -6.34
CA ARG A 39 1.12 1.44 -5.46
C ARG A 39 1.09 -0.02 -5.93
N GLU A 40 0.90 -0.24 -7.23
CA GLU A 40 0.90 -1.57 -7.87
C GLU A 40 2.27 -2.26 -7.72
N LEU A 41 3.36 -1.55 -8.04
CA LEU A 41 4.72 -2.07 -7.90
C LEU A 41 5.09 -2.37 -6.44
N GLY A 42 4.47 -1.66 -5.50
CA GLY A 42 4.58 -1.91 -4.07
C GLY A 42 3.69 -3.05 -3.53
N GLY A 43 2.85 -3.67 -4.36
CA GLY A 43 1.96 -4.78 -3.95
C GLY A 43 0.83 -4.36 -3.00
N HIS A 44 0.37 -3.10 -3.08
CA HIS A 44 -0.68 -2.59 -2.20
C HIS A 44 -2.09 -2.97 -2.66
N SER A 45 -3.05 -2.97 -1.73
CA SER A 45 -4.44 -3.41 -1.97
C SER A 45 -5.20 -2.62 -3.04
N ALA A 46 -4.88 -1.34 -3.23
CA ALA A 46 -5.35 -0.56 -4.37
C ALA A 46 -4.14 -0.17 -5.23
N GLY A 47 -4.17 -0.61 -6.48
CA GLY A 47 -3.07 -0.45 -7.42
C GLY A 47 -3.39 0.50 -8.57
N PHE A 48 -2.88 0.19 -9.75
CA PHE A 48 -2.86 1.09 -10.90
C PHE A 48 -4.27 1.46 -11.39
N ARG A 49 -5.12 0.46 -11.61
CA ARG A 49 -6.48 0.66 -12.15
C ARG A 49 -7.35 1.48 -11.21
N THR A 50 -7.27 1.20 -9.90
CA THR A 50 -8.10 1.88 -8.89
C THR A 50 -7.79 3.38 -8.84
N HIS A 51 -6.51 3.76 -8.82
CA HIS A 51 -6.13 5.18 -8.77
C HIS A 51 -6.49 5.92 -10.06
N ILE A 52 -6.37 5.28 -11.24
CA ILE A 52 -6.85 5.87 -12.50
C ILE A 52 -8.34 6.14 -12.44
N LEU A 53 -9.15 5.15 -12.08
CA LEU A 53 -10.61 5.28 -12.06
C LEU A 53 -11.08 6.34 -11.08
N VAL A 54 -10.47 6.41 -9.89
CA VAL A 54 -10.79 7.43 -8.89
C VAL A 54 -10.43 8.83 -9.42
N CYS A 55 -9.25 9.02 -9.99
CA CYS A 55 -8.79 10.32 -10.49
C CYS A 55 -9.67 10.81 -11.65
N VAL A 56 -9.89 9.96 -12.66
CA VAL A 56 -10.71 10.27 -13.84
C VAL A 56 -12.16 10.51 -13.45
N GLY A 57 -12.73 9.68 -12.58
CA GLY A 57 -14.10 9.85 -12.08
C GLY A 57 -14.28 11.18 -11.34
N SER A 58 -13.32 11.55 -10.49
CA SER A 58 -13.33 12.82 -9.76
C SER A 58 -13.24 14.02 -10.70
N ALA A 59 -12.36 13.94 -11.72
CA ALA A 59 -12.25 14.97 -12.75
C ALA A 59 -13.55 15.12 -13.55
N ALA A 60 -14.15 13.99 -13.97
CA ALA A 60 -15.42 13.98 -14.70
C ALA A 60 -16.56 14.62 -13.89
N ILE A 61 -16.64 14.34 -12.58
CA ILE A 61 -17.67 14.93 -11.71
C ILE A 61 -17.52 16.44 -11.60
N VAL A 62 -16.30 16.97 -11.49
CA VAL A 62 -16.09 18.44 -11.47
C VAL A 62 -16.37 19.07 -12.82
N LEU A 63 -15.98 18.43 -13.92
CA LEU A 63 -16.31 18.90 -15.26
C LEU A 63 -17.82 18.96 -15.48
N LEU A 64 -18.54 17.92 -15.06
CA LEU A 64 -20.00 17.91 -15.07
C LEU A 64 -20.57 19.04 -14.20
N SER A 65 -20.01 19.25 -13.00
CA SER A 65 -20.48 20.28 -12.08
C SER A 65 -20.26 21.70 -12.57
N MET A 66 -19.19 21.94 -13.32
CA MET A 66 -18.84 23.25 -13.84
C MET A 66 -19.49 23.54 -15.19
N TYR A 67 -19.58 22.56 -16.08
CA TYR A 67 -19.95 22.81 -17.49
C TYR A 67 -21.23 22.08 -17.93
N GLY A 68 -21.66 21.05 -17.20
CA GLY A 68 -22.81 20.22 -17.60
C GLY A 68 -24.18 20.86 -17.45
N PHE A 69 -24.26 21.99 -16.75
CA PHE A 69 -25.51 22.72 -16.48
C PHE A 69 -25.48 24.14 -17.07
N SER A 70 -24.63 24.39 -18.07
CA SER A 70 -24.42 25.71 -18.67
C SER A 70 -25.69 26.34 -19.24
N GLU A 71 -26.62 25.51 -19.76
CA GLU A 71 -27.91 25.98 -20.30
C GLU A 71 -28.80 26.64 -19.24
N PHE A 72 -28.66 26.24 -17.97
CA PHE A 72 -29.42 26.79 -16.85
C PHE A 72 -28.70 27.99 -16.19
N ALA A 73 -27.49 28.33 -16.62
CA ALA A 73 -26.67 29.35 -15.99
C ALA A 73 -27.28 30.76 -16.14
N ALA A 74 -28.09 30.99 -17.18
CA ALA A 74 -28.74 32.26 -17.47
C ALA A 74 -30.11 32.42 -16.79
N ASP A 75 -30.66 31.36 -16.16
CA ASP A 75 -31.96 31.43 -15.49
C ASP A 75 -31.81 32.13 -14.12
N PRO A 76 -32.50 33.27 -13.88
CA PRO A 76 -32.39 34.01 -12.62
C PRO A 76 -32.90 33.23 -11.39
N ASN A 77 -33.69 32.16 -11.58
CA ASN A 77 -34.16 31.30 -10.50
C ASN A 77 -33.19 30.14 -10.19
N VAL A 78 -32.17 29.94 -11.01
CA VAL A 78 -31.21 28.85 -10.85
C VAL A 78 -29.89 29.40 -10.32
N ARG A 79 -29.42 28.83 -9.21
CA ARG A 79 -28.12 29.15 -8.64
C ARG A 79 -27.17 27.97 -8.84
N LEU A 80 -26.22 28.12 -9.76
CA LEU A 80 -25.19 27.11 -10.00
C LEU A 80 -24.14 27.14 -8.88
N ASP A 81 -23.84 25.95 -8.35
CA ASP A 81 -22.87 25.74 -7.27
C ASP A 81 -21.97 24.54 -7.62
N PRO A 82 -20.89 24.77 -8.39
CA PRO A 82 -19.96 23.71 -8.77
C PRO A 82 -19.26 23.01 -7.60
N SER A 83 -19.23 23.64 -6.42
CA SER A 83 -18.62 23.06 -5.22
C SER A 83 -19.42 21.89 -4.67
N ARG A 84 -20.73 21.81 -4.98
CA ARG A 84 -21.64 20.80 -4.43
C ARG A 84 -21.29 19.39 -4.87
N LEU A 85 -21.09 19.15 -6.17
CA LEU A 85 -20.71 17.82 -6.65
C LEU A 85 -19.26 17.49 -6.25
N ALA A 86 -18.37 18.47 -6.22
CA ALA A 86 -17.00 18.28 -5.71
C ALA A 86 -17.00 17.80 -4.25
N ALA A 87 -17.84 18.39 -3.39
CA ALA A 87 -18.01 17.95 -2.01
C ALA A 87 -18.51 16.51 -1.91
N GLN A 88 -19.38 16.06 -2.83
CA GLN A 88 -19.85 14.68 -2.87
C GLN A 88 -18.73 13.69 -3.23
N VAL A 89 -17.76 14.08 -4.04
CA VAL A 89 -16.57 13.25 -4.30
C VAL A 89 -15.75 13.06 -3.03
N VAL A 90 -15.50 14.15 -2.29
CA VAL A 90 -14.74 14.10 -1.03
C VAL A 90 -15.46 13.26 0.02
N SER A 91 -16.79 13.32 0.07
CA SER A 91 -17.58 12.45 0.94
C SER A 91 -17.55 10.99 0.47
N GLY A 92 -17.76 10.75 -0.83
CA GLY A 92 -17.85 9.41 -1.42
C GLY A 92 -16.55 8.61 -1.35
N ILE A 93 -15.39 9.26 -1.55
CA ILE A 93 -14.09 8.57 -1.46
C ILE A 93 -13.82 8.02 -0.05
N GLY A 94 -14.44 8.60 0.98
CA GLY A 94 -14.36 8.09 2.36
C GLY A 94 -14.82 6.64 2.50
N PHE A 95 -15.82 6.22 1.72
CA PHE A 95 -16.30 4.84 1.70
C PHE A 95 -15.26 3.88 1.10
N LEU A 96 -14.65 4.24 -0.03
CA LEU A 96 -13.59 3.43 -0.65
C LEU A 96 -12.35 3.38 0.25
N GLY A 97 -12.00 4.50 0.89
CA GLY A 97 -10.93 4.57 1.87
C GLY A 97 -11.15 3.60 3.02
N ALA A 98 -12.32 3.64 3.66
CA ALA A 98 -12.70 2.71 4.72
C ALA A 98 -12.65 1.25 4.26
N GLY A 99 -13.11 0.95 3.04
CA GLY A 99 -13.07 -0.41 2.46
C GLY A 99 -11.66 -0.97 2.25
N THR A 100 -10.63 -0.11 2.17
CA THR A 100 -9.23 -0.55 2.07
C THR A 100 -8.53 -0.72 3.41
N ILE A 101 -9.13 -0.28 4.51
CA ILE A 101 -8.56 -0.40 5.85
C ILE A 101 -9.02 -1.73 6.47
N LEU A 102 -8.08 -2.66 6.63
CA LEU A 102 -8.35 -3.98 7.18
C LEU A 102 -7.74 -4.13 8.57
N ARG A 103 -8.54 -4.65 9.50
CA ARG A 103 -8.11 -4.97 10.86
C ARG A 103 -8.05 -6.48 11.05
N THR A 104 -6.90 -6.98 11.46
CA THR A 104 -6.68 -8.40 11.82
C THR A 104 -6.15 -8.45 13.25
N GLY A 105 -7.04 -8.76 14.20
CA GLY A 105 -6.72 -8.72 15.63
C GLY A 105 -6.30 -7.32 16.10
N ILE A 106 -5.03 -7.19 16.50
CA ILE A 106 -4.40 -5.93 16.92
C ILE A 106 -3.70 -5.18 15.78
N THR A 107 -3.58 -5.77 14.59
CA THR A 107 -2.90 -5.17 13.44
C THR A 107 -3.89 -4.47 12.51
N VAL A 108 -3.54 -3.28 12.05
CA VAL A 108 -4.30 -2.49 11.06
C VAL A 108 -3.43 -2.29 9.82
N SER A 109 -4.00 -2.53 8.64
CA SER A 109 -3.34 -2.37 7.35
C SER A 109 -4.18 -1.51 6.41
N GLY A 110 -3.56 -0.98 5.35
CA GLY A 110 -4.27 -0.22 4.32
C GLY A 110 -4.50 1.27 4.59
N LEU A 111 -4.03 1.81 5.72
CA LEU A 111 -4.14 3.26 6.04
C LEU A 111 -3.56 4.16 4.94
N THR A 112 -2.35 3.84 4.45
CA THR A 112 -1.70 4.60 3.37
C THR A 112 -2.45 4.47 2.05
N THR A 113 -3.05 3.31 1.79
CA THR A 113 -3.87 3.10 0.59
C THR A 113 -5.15 3.93 0.65
N ALA A 114 -5.81 3.99 1.80
CA ALA A 114 -6.98 4.86 2.00
C ALA A 114 -6.62 6.33 1.78
N ALA A 115 -5.49 6.77 2.36
CA ALA A 115 -4.98 8.13 2.18
C ALA A 115 -4.61 8.42 0.71
N SER A 116 -3.98 7.48 0.00
CA SER A 116 -3.60 7.69 -1.40
C SER A 116 -4.82 7.80 -2.31
N LEU A 117 -5.87 7.00 -2.09
CA LEU A 117 -7.13 7.13 -2.81
C LEU A 117 -7.80 8.49 -2.55
N TRP A 118 -7.80 8.97 -1.31
CA TRP A 118 -8.35 10.28 -0.95
C TRP A 118 -7.62 11.41 -1.68
N VAL A 119 -6.28 11.41 -1.67
CA VAL A 119 -5.51 12.46 -2.35
C VAL A 119 -5.62 12.36 -3.87
N VAL A 120 -5.71 11.15 -4.44
CA VAL A 120 -5.92 10.98 -5.88
C VAL A 120 -7.29 11.50 -6.34
N ALA A 121 -8.33 11.35 -5.53
CA ALA A 121 -9.61 12.01 -5.79
C ALA A 121 -9.42 13.54 -5.83
N ALA A 122 -8.72 14.12 -4.85
CA ALA A 122 -8.41 15.55 -4.84
C ALA A 122 -7.61 16.01 -6.07
N ILE A 123 -6.63 15.22 -6.53
CA ILE A 123 -5.90 15.49 -7.79
C ILE A 123 -6.89 15.54 -8.96
N GLY A 124 -7.77 14.54 -9.08
CA GLY A 124 -8.79 14.52 -10.12
C GLY A 124 -9.71 15.76 -10.07
N LEU A 125 -10.15 16.18 -8.88
CA LEU A 125 -10.94 17.40 -8.71
C LEU A 125 -10.19 18.64 -9.23
N THR A 126 -8.91 18.79 -8.85
CA THR A 126 -8.10 19.94 -9.29
C THR A 126 -7.84 19.94 -10.80
N VAL A 127 -7.63 18.76 -11.41
CA VAL A 127 -7.50 18.64 -12.87
C VAL A 127 -8.80 19.01 -13.57
N GLY A 128 -9.94 18.49 -13.09
CA GLY A 128 -11.27 18.82 -13.64
C GLY A 128 -11.55 20.32 -13.56
N ALA A 129 -11.16 20.97 -12.46
CA ALA A 129 -11.30 22.41 -12.25
C ALA A 129 -10.33 23.27 -13.08
N GLY A 130 -9.36 22.67 -13.79
CA GLY A 130 -8.35 23.38 -14.57
C GLY A 130 -7.13 23.88 -13.77
N PHE A 131 -6.96 23.44 -12.52
CA PHE A 131 -5.85 23.83 -11.64
C PHE A 131 -4.60 22.99 -11.95
N TYR A 132 -4.06 23.10 -13.17
CA TYR A 132 -2.99 22.24 -13.68
C TYR A 132 -1.68 22.32 -12.90
N TYR A 133 -1.26 23.53 -12.53
CA TYR A 133 -0.06 23.71 -11.70
C TYR A 133 -0.25 23.07 -10.32
N GLY A 134 -1.42 23.30 -9.71
CA GLY A 134 -1.76 22.72 -8.41
C GLY A 134 -1.80 21.19 -8.45
N SER A 135 -2.42 20.61 -9.48
CA SER A 135 -2.51 19.16 -9.64
C SER A 135 -1.14 18.52 -9.89
N ALA A 136 -0.25 19.17 -10.65
CA ALA A 136 1.12 18.72 -10.87
C ALA A 136 1.95 18.74 -9.57
N VAL A 137 1.91 19.86 -8.82
CA VAL A 137 2.61 19.98 -7.54
C VAL A 137 2.09 18.97 -6.52
N LEU A 138 0.77 18.80 -6.43
CA LEU A 138 0.15 17.83 -5.53
C LEU A 138 0.58 16.40 -5.87
N THR A 139 0.54 16.02 -7.15
CA THR A 139 0.97 14.70 -7.61
C THR A 139 2.46 14.47 -7.30
N PHE A 140 3.30 15.46 -7.55
CA PHE A 140 4.73 15.39 -7.25
C PHE A 140 4.99 15.15 -5.76
N LEU A 141 4.36 15.92 -4.87
CA LEU A 141 4.51 15.77 -3.42
C LEU A 141 4.07 14.39 -2.93
N VAL A 142 2.97 13.85 -3.49
CA VAL A 142 2.48 12.51 -3.15
C VAL A 142 3.47 11.44 -3.59
N VAL A 143 3.93 11.48 -4.85
CA VAL A 143 4.90 10.51 -5.37
C VAL A 143 6.20 10.55 -4.57
N VAL A 144 6.72 11.74 -4.25
CA VAL A 144 7.91 11.91 -3.42
C VAL A 144 7.68 11.32 -2.03
N SER A 145 6.56 11.63 -1.38
CA SER A 145 6.21 11.08 -0.07
C SER A 145 6.22 9.56 -0.08
N LEU A 146 5.48 8.95 -1.03
CA LEU A 146 5.39 7.49 -1.17
C LEU A 146 6.76 6.85 -1.43
N PHE A 147 7.56 7.42 -2.35
CA PHE A 147 8.86 6.85 -2.73
C PHE A 147 9.90 6.95 -1.61
N VAL A 148 9.95 8.11 -0.93
CA VAL A 148 10.88 8.35 0.19
C VAL A 148 10.55 7.40 1.34
N LEU A 149 9.28 7.31 1.73
CA LEU A 149 8.81 6.42 2.80
C LEU A 149 9.10 4.95 2.47
N ASN A 150 8.82 4.50 1.24
CA ASN A 150 9.08 3.12 0.82
C ASN A 150 10.59 2.79 0.87
N LYS A 151 11.48 3.73 0.51
CA LYS A 151 12.92 3.56 0.69
C LYS A 151 13.35 3.51 2.16
N PHE A 152 12.79 4.37 3.01
CA PHE A 152 13.09 4.36 4.45
C PHE A 152 12.61 3.06 5.10
N GLU A 153 11.42 2.59 4.74
CA GLU A 153 10.87 1.32 5.23
C GLU A 153 11.73 0.15 4.78
N LYS A 154 12.12 0.07 3.50
CA LYS A 154 13.04 -0.99 3.02
C LYS A 154 14.41 -0.93 3.68
N LYS A 155 14.97 0.26 3.94
CA LYS A 155 16.25 0.42 4.63
C LYS A 155 16.17 0.01 6.10
N PHE A 156 15.08 0.34 6.78
CA PHE A 156 14.85 -0.01 8.19
C PHE A 156 14.43 -1.47 8.37
N SER A 157 13.65 -2.02 7.42
CA SER A 157 13.21 -3.41 7.39
C SER A 157 14.33 -4.38 7.00
N ARG A 158 15.25 -3.98 6.12
CA ARG A 158 16.50 -4.75 5.87
C ARG A 158 17.34 -4.96 7.12
N ALA A 159 17.22 -4.11 8.13
CA ALA A 159 17.88 -4.30 9.43
C ALA A 159 17.21 -5.39 10.29
N LYS A 160 16.05 -5.94 9.86
CA LYS A 160 15.26 -6.96 10.56
C LYS A 160 14.84 -8.08 9.59
N SER A 161 15.79 -8.70 8.90
CA SER A 161 15.47 -9.84 8.02
C SER A 161 15.03 -11.02 8.87
N LYS A 162 13.76 -11.41 8.76
CA LYS A 162 13.31 -12.72 9.24
C LYS A 162 13.84 -13.80 8.31
N ARG A 163 14.23 -14.95 8.85
CA ARG A 163 14.57 -16.15 8.08
C ARG A 163 13.96 -17.38 8.73
N ASP A 164 13.59 -18.33 7.89
CA ASP A 164 13.09 -19.62 8.34
C ASP A 164 14.25 -20.62 8.34
N ILE A 165 14.36 -21.38 9.42
CA ILE A 165 15.27 -22.50 9.61
C ILE A 165 14.41 -23.73 9.85
N VAL A 166 14.62 -24.78 9.08
CA VAL A 166 13.98 -26.08 9.30
C VAL A 166 15.03 -27.03 9.85
N LEU A 167 14.76 -27.61 11.02
CA LEU A 167 15.63 -28.55 11.69
C LEU A 167 14.94 -29.91 11.73
N LYS A 168 15.66 -30.95 11.27
CA LYS A 168 15.32 -32.34 11.55
C LYS A 168 16.13 -32.79 12.75
N MET A 169 15.46 -33.20 13.82
CA MET A 169 16.10 -33.61 15.06
C MET A 169 15.44 -34.84 15.67
N THR A 170 16.18 -35.53 16.55
CA THR A 170 15.63 -36.61 17.36
C THR A 170 14.56 -36.09 18.32
N LYS A 171 13.62 -36.95 18.72
CA LYS A 171 12.56 -36.62 19.69
C LYS A 171 13.08 -36.56 21.14
N ASP A 172 14.12 -35.76 21.35
CA ASP A 172 14.73 -35.50 22.66
C ASP A 172 14.46 -34.03 23.05
N SER A 173 13.83 -33.83 24.21
CA SER A 173 13.54 -32.50 24.74
C SER A 173 14.81 -31.70 25.03
N ALA A 174 15.94 -32.37 25.31
CA ALA A 174 17.23 -31.73 25.50
C ALA A 174 17.78 -31.13 24.20
N CYS A 175 17.56 -31.79 23.06
CA CYS A 175 18.01 -31.29 21.76
C CYS A 175 17.34 -29.96 21.40
N LEU A 176 16.01 -29.87 21.54
CA LEU A 176 15.28 -28.62 21.30
C LEU A 176 15.75 -27.49 22.24
N SER A 177 15.97 -27.80 23.52
CA SER A 177 16.48 -26.84 24.51
C SER A 177 17.86 -26.30 24.13
N ASN A 178 18.76 -27.17 23.67
CA ASN A 178 20.10 -26.80 23.22
C ASN A 178 20.06 -25.89 21.98
N VAL A 179 19.20 -26.20 21.00
CA VAL A 179 18.99 -25.36 19.81
C VAL A 179 18.51 -23.95 20.20
N VAL A 180 17.52 -23.87 21.09
CA VAL A 180 16.99 -22.57 21.55
C VAL A 180 18.05 -21.78 22.32
N THR A 181 18.84 -22.45 23.17
CA THR A 181 19.93 -21.85 23.94
C THR A 181 21.03 -21.31 23.03
N GLU A 182 21.42 -22.06 22.02
CA GLU A 182 22.44 -21.67 21.05
C GLU A 182 22.00 -20.45 20.24
N LEU A 183 20.76 -20.42 19.76
CA LEU A 183 20.19 -19.24 19.10
C LEU A 183 20.22 -18.01 20.00
N HIS A 184 19.93 -18.19 21.30
CA HIS A 184 20.02 -17.11 22.28
C HIS A 184 21.47 -16.65 22.51
N HIS A 185 22.45 -17.57 22.51
CA HIS A 185 23.88 -17.25 22.62
C HIS A 185 24.36 -16.36 21.47
N PHE A 186 23.90 -16.61 20.24
CA PHE A 186 24.16 -15.74 19.09
C PHE A 186 23.36 -14.43 19.09
N GLY A 187 22.49 -14.22 20.08
CA GLY A 187 21.63 -13.04 20.20
C GLY A 187 20.51 -13.01 19.16
N ILE A 188 20.07 -14.17 18.67
CA ILE A 188 19.02 -14.31 17.66
C ILE A 188 17.67 -14.43 18.37
N GLN A 189 16.72 -13.58 17.97
CA GLN A 189 15.36 -13.62 18.49
C GLN A 189 14.50 -14.58 17.67
N ILE A 190 13.90 -15.56 18.34
CA ILE A 190 12.93 -16.48 17.75
C ILE A 190 11.56 -15.81 17.74
N SER A 191 10.95 -15.69 16.56
CA SER A 191 9.63 -15.07 16.36
C SER A 191 8.49 -16.10 16.33
N LYS A 192 8.76 -17.32 15.89
CA LYS A 192 7.78 -18.42 15.79
C LYS A 192 8.50 -19.76 15.83
N ILE A 193 7.89 -20.74 16.48
CA ILE A 193 8.32 -22.14 16.50
C ILE A 193 7.10 -22.98 16.10
N ILE A 194 7.28 -23.88 15.14
CA ILE A 194 6.29 -24.90 14.76
C ILE A 194 7.00 -26.25 14.89
N VAL A 195 6.37 -27.19 15.57
CA VAL A 195 6.90 -28.55 15.77
C VAL A 195 5.92 -29.52 15.11
N GLU A 196 6.44 -30.31 14.18
CA GLU A 196 5.72 -31.35 13.46
C GLU A 196 6.38 -32.71 13.76
N ASN A 197 5.59 -33.73 14.03
CA ASN A 197 6.10 -35.10 14.17
C ASN A 197 6.24 -35.71 12.78
N GLU A 198 7.39 -36.33 12.49
CA GLU A 198 7.57 -37.12 11.27
C GLU A 198 7.28 -38.58 11.64
N GLU A 199 6.22 -39.16 11.08
CA GLU A 199 5.90 -40.58 11.27
C GLU A 199 7.01 -41.42 10.63
N ALA A 200 7.64 -42.30 11.42
CA ALA A 200 8.74 -43.14 10.96
C ALA A 200 8.28 -44.01 9.78
N ALA A 201 9.02 -43.98 8.68
CA ALA A 201 8.83 -44.94 7.59
C ALA A 201 9.08 -46.37 8.12
N ALA A 202 8.28 -47.33 7.65
CA ALA A 202 8.36 -48.72 8.11
C ALA A 202 9.80 -49.28 7.98
N GLY A 203 10.50 -49.38 9.12
CA GLY A 203 11.88 -49.86 9.19
C GLY A 203 12.85 -48.93 9.93
N ASP A 204 12.48 -47.68 10.20
CA ASP A 204 13.32 -46.73 10.93
C ASP A 204 12.98 -46.70 12.44
N ILE A 205 14.00 -46.79 13.29
CA ILE A 205 13.85 -47.00 14.75
C ILE A 205 13.75 -45.66 15.50
N ALA A 206 14.09 -44.53 14.87
CA ALA A 206 14.12 -43.23 15.51
C ALA A 206 12.87 -42.39 15.16
N GLU A 207 12.04 -42.08 16.17
CA GLU A 207 11.01 -41.04 16.03
C GLU A 207 11.70 -39.68 15.82
N MET A 208 11.34 -38.98 14.74
CA MET A 208 11.93 -37.70 14.35
C MET A 208 10.96 -36.54 14.54
N LEU A 209 11.52 -35.37 14.81
CA LEU A 209 10.82 -34.09 14.89
C LEU A 209 11.31 -33.14 13.81
N ILE A 210 10.37 -32.52 13.10
CA ILE A 210 10.63 -31.38 12.23
C ILE A 210 10.28 -30.12 13.01
N VAL A 211 11.28 -29.28 13.24
CA VAL A 211 11.11 -27.98 13.92
C VAL A 211 11.35 -26.86 12.92
N ARG A 212 10.30 -26.08 12.63
CA ARG A 212 10.40 -24.86 11.82
C ARG A 212 10.52 -23.64 12.73
N LEU A 213 11.64 -22.94 12.63
CA LEU A 213 11.94 -21.73 13.40
C LEU A 213 11.94 -20.52 12.49
N GLN A 214 11.17 -19.50 12.84
CA GLN A 214 11.31 -18.18 12.21
C GLN A 214 12.16 -17.29 13.12
N VAL A 215 13.36 -16.95 12.66
CA VAL A 215 14.34 -16.16 13.42
C VAL A 215 14.53 -14.77 12.83
N LYS A 216 14.80 -13.79 13.70
CA LYS A 216 15.06 -12.40 13.31
C LYS A 216 16.55 -12.11 13.41
N LEU A 217 17.16 -11.78 12.28
CA LEU A 217 18.59 -11.53 12.20
C LEU A 217 18.88 -10.02 12.24
N ASN A 218 19.75 -9.62 13.17
CA ASN A 218 20.30 -8.26 13.19
C ASN A 218 21.46 -8.08 12.21
N TYR A 219 22.18 -9.15 11.82
CA TYR A 219 23.34 -9.07 10.90
C TYR A 219 23.45 -10.29 9.99
N LYS A 220 23.57 -10.09 8.67
CA LYS A 220 23.70 -11.17 7.67
C LYS A 220 24.95 -12.04 7.85
N LYS A 221 26.08 -11.46 8.27
CA LYS A 221 27.38 -12.16 8.37
C LYS A 221 27.41 -13.30 9.41
N ARG A 222 26.52 -13.29 10.41
CA ARG A 222 26.47 -14.32 11.46
C ARG A 222 25.59 -15.52 11.11
N PHE A 223 24.80 -15.47 10.04
CA PHE A 223 23.80 -16.51 9.80
C PHE A 223 24.43 -17.85 9.41
N GLU A 224 25.46 -17.84 8.56
CA GLU A 224 26.17 -19.07 8.19
C GLU A 224 26.87 -19.70 9.40
N GLU A 225 27.51 -18.90 10.25
CA GLU A 225 28.11 -19.36 11.51
C GLU A 225 27.08 -20.03 12.44
N VAL A 226 25.87 -19.47 12.51
CA VAL A 226 24.77 -20.04 13.30
C VAL A 226 24.30 -21.36 12.72
N ILE A 227 24.12 -21.46 11.40
CA ILE A 227 23.72 -22.72 10.75
C ILE A 227 24.75 -23.82 11.01
N VAL A 228 26.04 -23.48 10.91
CA VAL A 228 27.13 -24.40 11.23
C VAL A 228 27.10 -24.81 12.70
N SER A 229 26.93 -23.87 13.65
CA SER A 229 26.86 -24.21 15.08
C SER A 229 25.67 -25.11 15.40
N LEU A 230 24.48 -24.81 14.87
CA LEU A 230 23.28 -25.60 15.06
C LEU A 230 23.42 -27.03 14.53
N ALA A 231 24.13 -27.22 13.41
CA ALA A 231 24.39 -28.54 12.85
C ALA A 231 25.32 -29.40 13.72
N THR A 232 26.08 -28.79 14.64
CA THR A 232 26.96 -29.52 15.57
C THR A 232 26.26 -29.99 16.85
N ILE A 233 25.02 -29.57 17.08
CA ILE A 233 24.26 -29.96 18.28
C ILE A 233 23.88 -31.44 18.20
N THR A 234 24.23 -32.21 19.24
CA THR A 234 23.87 -33.62 19.37
C THR A 234 22.35 -33.80 19.27
N GLY A 235 21.90 -34.62 18.32
CA GLY A 235 20.49 -34.86 18.05
C GLY A 235 19.93 -34.10 16.84
N VAL A 236 20.66 -33.12 16.28
CA VAL A 236 20.32 -32.50 14.99
C VAL A 236 20.84 -33.39 13.86
N ILE A 237 19.93 -33.83 12.99
CA ILE A 237 20.21 -34.76 11.88
C ILE A 237 20.35 -33.98 10.56
N GLY A 238 19.59 -32.91 10.40
CA GLY A 238 19.61 -32.09 9.18
C GLY A 238 19.13 -30.66 9.44
N ILE A 239 19.69 -29.72 8.69
CA ILE A 239 19.31 -28.32 8.72
C ILE A 239 19.10 -27.81 7.31
N GLU A 240 17.94 -27.19 7.07
CA GLU A 240 17.64 -26.50 5.82
C GLU A 240 17.43 -25.01 6.12
N SER A 241 18.19 -24.17 5.43
CA SER A 241 18.05 -22.72 5.50
C SER A 241 17.71 -22.20 4.11
N GLY A 242 16.47 -21.79 3.90
CA GLY A 242 15.99 -21.47 2.57
C GLY A 242 14.66 -20.75 2.63
N GLY A 243 14.70 -19.43 2.46
CA GLY A 243 13.54 -18.63 2.10
C GLY A 243 13.65 -18.25 0.63
N GLU A 244 13.53 -19.23 -0.26
CA GLU A 244 12.71 -19.03 -1.45
C GLU A 244 11.48 -19.89 -1.22
N SER A 245 10.44 -19.25 -0.72
CA SER A 245 9.09 -19.77 -0.82
C SER A 245 8.83 -20.13 -2.29
N LEU A 246 8.52 -21.40 -2.55
CA LEU A 246 7.60 -21.73 -3.63
C LEU A 246 6.22 -21.13 -3.29
#